data_AF-A0A8J3C467-F1
#
_entry.id   AF-A0A8J3C467-F1
#
_cell.length_a   1.000
_cell.length_b   1.000
_cell.length_c   1.000
_cell.angle_alpha   90.00
_cell.angle_beta   90.00
_cell.angle_gamma   90.00
#
_symmetry.space_group_name_H-M   'P 1'
#
loop_
_entity.id
_entity.type
_entity.pdbx_description
1 polymer ?
#
loop_
_entity_poly.entity_id
_entity_poly.type
_entity_poly.pdbx_seq_one_letter_code
_entity_poly.pdbx_strand_id
1 'polypeptide(L)'
;MPGYVNDEERATWLVGEAMLRTACSMMKQAEEAQEAFKHGQDLTKDWCARRGIGSTDAEIRWSGTAQAQNALAQNSFHVGLATMYFGAAAAHFVRAQYLRNRNSR
;
A
#
# COMPACT_ATOMS: atom_id res chain seq x y z
N MET A 1 5.31 27.48 9.87
CA MET A 1 4.07 27.20 9.12
C MET A 1 3.05 28.27 9.49
N PRO A 2 2.34 28.88 8.53
CA PRO A 2 1.18 29.70 8.88
C PRO A 2 0.23 28.82 9.70
N GLY A 3 -0.17 29.30 10.88
CA GLY A 3 -1.03 28.55 11.79
C GLY A 3 -2.37 28.19 11.14
N TYR A 4 -3.06 27.22 11.71
CA TYR A 4 -4.44 26.92 11.34
C TYR A 4 -5.32 28.15 11.58
N VAL A 5 -6.24 28.44 10.67
CA VAL A 5 -7.15 29.60 10.76
C VAL A 5 -8.35 29.28 11.65
N ASN A 6 -8.74 28.00 11.77
CA ASN A 6 -9.86 27.54 12.57
C ASN A 6 -9.61 26.13 13.15
N ASP A 7 -10.27 25.81 14.27
CA ASP A 7 -10.27 24.47 14.87
C ASP A 7 -10.84 23.41 13.92
N GLU A 8 -11.83 23.76 13.08
CA GLU A 8 -12.37 22.85 12.06
C GLU A 8 -11.34 22.51 10.96
N GLU A 9 -10.52 23.48 10.56
CA GLU A 9 -9.42 23.27 9.60
C GLU A 9 -8.40 22.32 10.22
N ARG A 10 -7.99 22.60 11.46
CA ARG A 10 -7.04 21.78 12.21
C ARG A 10 -7.55 20.35 12.38
N ALA A 11 -8.80 20.16 12.78
CA ALA A 11 -9.40 18.83 12.95
C ALA A 11 -9.40 18.06 11.62
N THR A 12 -9.81 18.71 10.53
CA THR A 12 -9.84 18.08 9.20
C THR A 12 -8.43 17.71 8.74
N TRP A 13 -7.45 18.57 8.98
CA TRP A 13 -6.04 18.32 8.65
C TRP A 13 -5.48 17.13 9.42
N LEU A 14 -5.74 17.05 10.73
CA LEU A 14 -5.31 15.95 11.59
C LEU A 14 -5.91 14.60 11.15
N VAL A 15 -7.18 14.58 10.76
CA VAL A 15 -7.82 13.36 10.21
C VAL A 15 -7.16 12.95 8.90
N GLY A 16 -6.87 13.92 8.01
CA GLY A 16 -6.15 13.66 6.76
C GLY A 16 -4.77 13.04 7.01
N GLU A 17 -3.99 13.58 7.97
CA GLU A 17 -2.69 13.03 8.35
C GLU A 17 -2.79 11.61 8.94
N ALA A 18 -3.80 11.35 9.77
CA ALA A 18 -4.02 10.02 10.35
C ALA A 18 -4.36 8.98 9.27
N MET A 19 -5.20 9.35 8.29
CA MET A 19 -5.52 8.49 7.15
C MET A 19 -4.30 8.28 6.26
N LEU A 20 -3.48 9.31 6.03
CA LEU A 20 -2.24 9.21 5.25
C LEU A 20 -1.25 8.24 5.91
N ARG A 21 -1.04 8.34 7.23
CA ARG A 21 -0.18 7.40 7.98
C ARG A 21 -0.68 5.96 7.87
N THR A 22 -1.99 5.76 7.98
CA THR A 22 -2.61 4.44 7.80
C THR A 22 -2.38 3.92 6.38
N ALA A 23 -2.55 4.76 5.36
CA ALA A 23 -2.28 4.40 3.97
C ALA A 23 -0.82 3.95 3.75
N CYS A 24 0.15 4.71 4.27
CA CYS A 24 1.57 4.33 4.19
C CYS A 24 1.87 3.01 4.90
N SER A 25 1.24 2.76 6.05
CA SER A 25 1.38 1.47 6.76
C SER A 25 0.85 0.31 5.93
N MET A 26 -0.32 0.47 5.30
CA MET A 26 -0.88 -0.55 4.41
C MET A 26 0.00 -0.77 3.18
N MET A 27 0.55 0.29 2.59
CA MET A 27 1.47 0.15 1.44
C MET A 27 2.74 -0.61 1.83
N LYS A 28 3.28 -0.35 3.03
CA LYS A 28 4.43 -1.11 3.54
C LYS A 28 4.12 -2.61 3.69
N GLN A 29 2.95 -2.94 4.21
CA GLN A 29 2.51 -4.35 4.30
C GLN A 29 2.34 -4.98 2.91
N ALA A 30 1.88 -4.21 1.92
CA ALA A 30 1.81 -4.67 0.54
C ALA A 30 3.21 -4.95 -0.05
N GLU A 31 4.18 -4.08 0.21
CA GLU A 31 5.57 -4.25 -0.20
C GLU A 31 6.19 -5.51 0.42
N GLU A 32 6.00 -5.72 1.72
CA GLU A 32 6.47 -6.93 2.43
C GLU A 32 5.87 -8.21 1.82
N ALA A 33 4.57 -8.22 1.50
CA ALA A 33 3.93 -9.35 0.83
C ALA A 33 4.49 -9.60 -0.59
N GLN A 34 4.80 -8.53 -1.33
CA GLN A 34 5.39 -8.62 -2.66
C GLN A 34 6.83 -9.14 -2.62
N GLU A 35 7.60 -8.73 -1.61
CA GLU A 35 8.95 -9.22 -1.38
C GLU A 35 8.94 -10.70 -1.02
N ALA A 36 8.01 -11.13 -0.16
CA ALA A 36 7.83 -12.55 0.16
C ALA A 36 7.51 -13.39 -1.09
N PHE A 37 6.68 -12.86 -2.01
CA PHE A 37 6.41 -13.51 -3.29
C PHE A 37 7.66 -13.67 -4.15
N LYS A 38 8.43 -12.58 -4.32
CA LYS A 38 9.67 -12.58 -5.11
C LYS A 38 10.71 -13.53 -4.52
N HIS A 39 10.88 -13.50 -3.21
CA HIS A 39 11.83 -14.37 -2.52
C HIS A 39 11.49 -15.85 -2.71
N GLY A 40 10.21 -16.23 -2.58
CA GLY A 40 9.77 -17.60 -2.86
C GLY A 40 9.95 -18.01 -4.32
N GLN A 41 9.77 -17.07 -5.26
CA GLN A 41 10.03 -17.28 -6.67
C GLN A 41 11.51 -17.59 -6.93
N ASP A 42 12.42 -16.81 -6.35
CA ASP A 42 13.87 -16.99 -6.52
C ASP A 42 14.36 -18.31 -5.91
N LEU A 43 13.89 -18.66 -4.71
CA LEU A 43 14.18 -19.96 -4.10
C LEU A 43 13.70 -21.14 -4.96
N THR A 44 12.51 -21.01 -5.55
CA THR A 44 11.94 -22.05 -6.42
C THR A 44 12.74 -22.17 -7.71
N LYS A 45 13.18 -21.04 -8.29
CA LYS A 45 14.07 -21.01 -9.46
C LYS A 45 15.39 -21.73 -9.17
N ASP A 46 16.04 -21.41 -8.07
CA ASP A 46 17.31 -22.06 -7.66
C ASP A 46 17.14 -23.56 -7.43
N TRP A 47 16.06 -23.96 -6.75
CA TRP A 47 15.75 -25.36 -6.50
C TRP A 47 15.50 -26.15 -7.80
N CYS A 48 14.76 -25.56 -8.74
CA CYS A 48 14.49 -26.13 -10.05
C CYS A 48 15.75 -26.21 -10.93
N ALA A 49 16.58 -25.16 -10.92
CA ALA A 49 17.84 -25.11 -11.67
C ALA A 49 18.79 -26.25 -11.26
N ARG A 50 18.88 -26.55 -9.96
CA ARG A 50 19.67 -27.70 -9.46
C ARG A 50 19.16 -29.06 -9.94
N ARG A 51 17.92 -29.13 -10.42
CA ARG A 51 17.27 -30.34 -10.96
C ARG A 51 17.19 -30.35 -12.49
N GLY A 52 17.79 -29.36 -13.16
CA GLY A 52 17.73 -29.22 -14.63
C GLY A 52 16.35 -28.81 -15.15
N ILE A 53 15.49 -28.27 -14.29
CA ILE A 53 14.16 -27.78 -14.68
C ILE A 53 14.31 -26.35 -15.19
N GLY A 54 13.66 -26.03 -16.32
CA GLY A 54 13.69 -24.69 -16.91
C GLY A 54 13.04 -23.63 -16.03
N SER A 55 13.46 -22.38 -16.21
CA SER A 55 12.96 -21.23 -15.41
C SER A 55 11.45 -21.02 -15.54
N THR A 56 10.89 -21.22 -16.73
CA THR A 56 9.44 -21.08 -16.98
C THR A 56 8.63 -22.11 -16.17
N ASP A 57 9.09 -23.36 -16.10
CA ASP A 57 8.41 -24.39 -15.30
C ASP A 57 8.53 -24.09 -13.80
N ALA A 58 9.67 -23.55 -13.35
CA ALA A 58 9.85 -23.10 -11.97
C ALA A 58 8.86 -21.98 -11.60
N GLU A 59 8.61 -21.03 -12.50
CA GLU A 59 7.64 -19.95 -12.27
C GLU A 59 6.20 -20.47 -12.21
N ILE A 60 5.83 -21.38 -13.11
CA ILE A 60 4.51 -22.03 -13.10
C ILE A 60 4.31 -22.76 -11.77
N ARG A 61 5.30 -23.55 -11.32
CA ARG A 61 5.24 -24.25 -10.04
C ARG A 61 5.10 -23.31 -8.86
N TRP A 62 5.90 -22.24 -8.79
CA TRP A 62 5.80 -21.26 -7.71
C TRP A 62 4.42 -20.63 -7.68
N SER A 63 3.94 -20.14 -8.83
CA SER A 63 2.63 -19.47 -8.94
C SER A 63 1.45 -20.38 -8.56
N GLY A 64 1.59 -21.70 -8.73
CA GLY A 64 0.61 -22.70 -8.32
C GLY A 64 0.61 -23.01 -6.82
N THR A 65 1.59 -22.54 -6.05
CA THR A 65 1.64 -22.80 -4.60
C THR A 65 0.64 -21.93 -3.83
N ALA A 66 0.10 -22.49 -2.74
CA ALA A 66 -0.75 -21.73 -1.82
C ALA A 66 -0.04 -20.50 -1.23
N GLN A 67 1.28 -20.60 -1.00
CA GLN A 67 2.08 -19.49 -0.46
C GLN A 67 2.15 -18.32 -1.45
N ALA A 68 2.39 -18.60 -2.72
CA ALA A 68 2.41 -17.59 -3.78
C ALA A 68 1.04 -16.91 -3.93
N GLN A 69 -0.04 -17.70 -3.95
CA GLN A 69 -1.40 -17.16 -4.05
C GLN A 69 -1.76 -16.29 -2.84
N ASN A 70 -1.38 -16.72 -1.63
CA ASN A 70 -1.61 -15.94 -0.41
C ASN A 70 -0.83 -14.61 -0.43
N ALA A 71 0.43 -14.62 -0.88
CA ALA A 71 1.24 -13.41 -0.97
C ALA A 71 0.64 -12.39 -1.96
N LEU A 72 0.17 -12.86 -3.13
CA LEU A 72 -0.51 -12.00 -4.11
C LEU A 72 -1.86 -11.47 -3.59
N ALA A 73 -2.64 -12.31 -2.91
CA ALA A 73 -3.90 -11.90 -2.30
C ALA A 73 -3.69 -10.84 -1.21
N GLN A 74 -2.69 -11.01 -0.34
CA GLN A 74 -2.34 -10.02 0.68
C GLN A 74 -1.85 -8.71 0.06
N ASN A 75 -0.96 -8.78 -0.93
CA ASN A 75 -0.49 -7.59 -1.64
C ASN A 75 -1.66 -6.79 -2.23
N SER A 76 -2.51 -7.44 -3.03
CA SER A 76 -3.65 -6.78 -3.66
C SER A 76 -4.65 -6.20 -2.65
N PHE A 77 -4.91 -6.91 -1.55
CA PHE A 77 -5.74 -6.43 -0.46
C PHE A 77 -5.18 -5.16 0.18
N HIS A 78 -3.90 -5.16 0.54
CA HIS A 78 -3.25 -4.03 1.19
C HIS A 78 -3.09 -2.82 0.26
N VAL A 79 -2.82 -3.04 -1.05
CA VAL A 79 -2.82 -1.96 -2.06
C VAL A 79 -4.21 -1.34 -2.19
N GLY A 80 -5.28 -2.15 -2.19
CA GLY A 80 -6.66 -1.68 -2.23
C GLY A 80 -6.99 -0.79 -1.03
N LEU A 81 -6.64 -1.24 0.18
CA LEU A 81 -6.82 -0.44 1.41
C LEU A 81 -5.99 0.84 1.39
N ALA A 82 -4.72 0.77 0.98
CA ALA A 82 -3.85 1.94 0.90
C ALA A 82 -4.43 2.99 -0.07
N THR A 83 -4.90 2.56 -1.24
CA THR A 83 -5.53 3.43 -2.24
C THR A 83 -6.77 4.12 -1.68
N MET A 84 -7.63 3.38 -0.98
CA MET A 84 -8.80 3.93 -0.31
C MET A 84 -8.41 5.00 0.73
N TYR A 85 -7.46 4.70 1.61
CA TYR A 85 -7.01 5.64 2.64
C TYR A 85 -6.30 6.86 2.05
N PHE A 86 -5.52 6.72 0.98
CA PHE A 86 -4.95 7.86 0.25
C PHE A 86 -6.05 8.76 -0.32
N GLY A 87 -7.08 8.17 -0.94
CA GLY A 87 -8.24 8.92 -1.44
C GLY A 87 -8.99 9.67 -0.33
N ALA A 88 -9.22 9.01 0.81
CA ALA A 88 -9.83 9.64 1.98
C ALA A 88 -8.97 10.80 2.52
N ALA A 89 -7.66 10.58 2.67
CA ALA A 89 -6.72 11.62 3.12
C ALA A 89 -6.75 12.84 2.19
N ALA A 90 -6.70 12.62 0.87
CA ALA A 90 -6.78 13.69 -0.13
C ALA A 90 -8.08 14.50 0.00
N ALA A 91 -9.23 13.85 0.19
CA ALA A 91 -10.51 14.53 0.39
C ALA A 91 -10.49 15.42 1.65
N HIS A 92 -9.90 14.95 2.75
CA HIS A 92 -9.75 15.73 3.97
C HIS A 92 -8.81 16.93 3.78
N PHE A 93 -7.67 16.76 3.10
CA PHE A 93 -6.77 17.88 2.81
C PHE A 93 -7.41 18.93 1.91
N VAL A 94 -8.17 18.52 0.89
CA VAL A 94 -8.94 19.45 0.04
C VAL A 94 -9.97 20.21 0.88
N ARG A 95 -10.69 19.54 1.78
CA ARG A 95 -11.64 20.21 2.70
C ARG A 95 -10.93 21.21 3.62
N ALA A 96 -9.77 20.86 4.17
CA ALA A 96 -9.01 21.77 5.02
C ALA A 96 -8.55 23.02 4.24
N GLN A 97 -8.07 22.85 3.00
CA GLN A 97 -7.73 23.97 2.12
C GLN A 97 -8.95 24.86 1.80
N TYR A 98 -10.11 24.25 1.57
CA TYR A 98 -11.36 25.00 1.36
C TYR A 98 -11.72 25.85 2.58
N LEU A 99 -11.66 25.29 3.79
CA LEU A 99 -11.95 26.02 5.03
C LEU A 99 -11.00 27.20 5.25
N ARG A 100 -9.71 26.99 4.96
CA ARG A 100 -8.68 28.04 5.03
C ARG A 100 -8.97 29.19 4.06
N ASN A 101 -9.31 28.88 2.82
CA ASN A 101 -9.60 29.88 1.79
C ASN A 101 -10.92 30.63 2.05
N ARG A 102 -11.91 29.96 2.65
CA ARG A 102 -13.18 30.57 3.06
C ARG A 102 -12.98 31.64 4.14
N ASN A 103 -12.11 31.38 5.12
CA ASN A 103 -11.84 32.31 6.22
C ASN A 103 -10.85 33.43 5.87
N SER A 104 -10.20 33.36 4.71
CA SER A 104 -9.29 34.40 4.20
C SER A 104 -10.01 35.47 3.37
N ARG A 105 -11.32 35.32 3.13
CA ARG A 105 -12.19 36.30 2.46
C ARG A 105 -13.11 36.94 3.48
#